data_AF-A0A926WTU1-F1
#
_entry.id   AF-A0A926WTU1-F1
#
_cell.length_a   1.000
_cell.length_b   1.000
_cell.length_c   1.000
_cell.angle_alpha   90.00
_cell.angle_beta   90.00
_cell.angle_gamma   90.00
#
_symmetry.space_group_name_H-M   'P 1'
#
loop_
_entity.id
_entity.type
_entity.pdbx_description
1 polymer ?
#
loop_
_entity_poly.entity_id
_entity_poly.type
_entity_poly.pdbx_seq_one_letter_code
_entity_poly.pdbx_strand_id
1 'polypeptide(L)'
;MVNRSASLNTALILKVIGIVCVLSFFIDFLILLLDFSPSNKQSLIVLATSLVDRGIVPLVGLGLLFAAYWMDSADSAGIGDRSRGGIDLRLPALIISILLGLMFLLIFPIHLNNVNQFKNQTVNQIAQDADLAENQLNNQVSKLEAQLNNDQAKAQLEKLRTQAKGQFTELLKDEQKYKQALENPQVPAEQKELLKRFKANPQDLDKFIAQQTDPQGVANQRRNQVRQRKEEAQKQAQDSAWKSGLRIGVSTLLLSIGYSIIGWTGLRGMGALQGGKRKAPAR
;
A
#
# COMPACT_ATOMS: atom_id res chain seq x y z
N MET A 1 -38.11 -29.18 -28.34
CA MET A 1 -38.34 -27.72 -28.53
C MET A 1 -38.14 -26.88 -27.26
N VAL A 2 -37.98 -27.47 -26.06
CA VAL A 2 -37.87 -26.72 -24.78
C VAL A 2 -36.49 -26.06 -24.55
N ASN A 3 -35.40 -26.55 -25.15
CA ASN A 3 -34.05 -25.98 -24.96
C ASN A 3 -33.75 -24.71 -25.76
N ARG A 4 -34.53 -24.39 -26.79
CA ARG A 4 -34.20 -23.31 -27.75
C ARG A 4 -34.65 -21.93 -27.27
N SER A 5 -35.76 -21.86 -26.55
CA SER A 5 -36.22 -20.63 -25.90
C SER A 5 -35.38 -20.31 -24.66
N ALA A 6 -34.92 -21.34 -23.95
CA ALA A 6 -33.97 -21.18 -22.84
C ALA A 6 -32.63 -20.61 -23.32
N SER A 7 -32.03 -21.16 -24.38
CA SER A 7 -30.74 -20.68 -24.93
C SER A 7 -30.80 -19.24 -25.47
N LEU A 8 -31.88 -18.87 -26.19
CA LEU A 8 -32.08 -17.49 -26.67
C LEU A 8 -32.22 -16.48 -25.54
N ASN A 9 -32.94 -16.84 -24.47
CA ASN A 9 -33.08 -15.98 -23.29
C ASN A 9 -31.75 -15.88 -22.54
N THR A 10 -30.98 -16.97 -22.44
CA THR A 10 -29.65 -16.98 -21.83
C THR A 10 -28.67 -16.07 -22.58
N ALA A 11 -28.62 -16.14 -23.91
CA ALA A 11 -27.75 -15.27 -24.72
C ALA A 11 -28.11 -13.79 -24.57
N LEU A 12 -29.41 -13.44 -24.51
CA LEU A 12 -29.86 -12.07 -24.27
C LEU A 12 -29.42 -11.57 -22.88
N ILE A 13 -29.60 -12.39 -21.84
CA ILE A 13 -29.17 -12.06 -20.47
C ILE A 13 -27.66 -11.82 -20.41
N LEU A 14 -26.85 -12.68 -21.03
CA LEU A 14 -25.39 -12.50 -21.06
C LEU A 14 -24.96 -11.20 -21.76
N LYS A 15 -25.64 -10.81 -22.86
CA LYS A 15 -25.37 -9.53 -23.52
C LYS A 15 -25.69 -8.34 -22.62
N VAL A 16 -26.84 -8.36 -21.95
CA VAL A 16 -27.25 -7.28 -21.04
C VAL A 16 -26.26 -7.15 -19.89
N ILE A 17 -25.91 -8.25 -19.23
CA ILE A 17 -24.92 -8.25 -18.14
C ILE A 17 -23.57 -7.75 -18.66
N GLY A 18 -23.12 -8.23 -19.82
CA GLY A 18 -21.87 -7.81 -20.44
C GLY A 18 -21.81 -6.30 -20.72
N ILE A 19 -22.88 -5.74 -21.30
CA ILE A 19 -23.01 -4.31 -21.57
C ILE A 19 -22.99 -3.51 -20.26
N VAL A 20 -23.77 -3.94 -19.26
CA VAL A 20 -23.83 -3.25 -17.96
C VAL A 20 -22.45 -3.24 -17.30
N CYS A 21 -21.73 -4.36 -17.26
CA CYS A 21 -20.38 -4.42 -16.69
C CYS A 21 -19.41 -3.44 -17.37
N VAL A 22 -19.43 -3.36 -18.70
CA VAL A 22 -18.57 -2.43 -19.45
C VAL A 22 -18.96 -0.99 -19.16
N LEU A 23 -20.25 -0.64 -19.23
CA LEU A 23 -20.73 0.72 -18.99
C LEU A 23 -20.49 1.18 -17.55
N SER A 24 -20.70 0.31 -16.55
CA SER A 24 -20.44 0.63 -15.15
C SER A 24 -18.98 1.05 -14.92
N PHE A 25 -18.03 0.35 -15.54
CA PHE A 25 -16.63 0.75 -15.48
C PHE A 25 -16.38 2.14 -16.08
N PHE A 26 -16.99 2.44 -17.23
CA PHE A 26 -16.81 3.76 -17.86
C PHE A 26 -17.42 4.88 -17.03
N ILE A 27 -18.59 4.66 -16.43
CA ILE A 27 -19.21 5.63 -15.52
C ILE A 27 -18.31 5.87 -14.31
N ASP A 28 -17.82 4.81 -13.68
CA ASP A 28 -16.88 4.90 -12.55
C ASP A 28 -15.61 5.64 -12.94
N PHE A 29 -15.06 5.34 -14.11
CA PHE A 29 -13.88 6.01 -14.65
C PHE A 29 -14.10 7.50 -14.88
N LEU A 30 -15.26 7.89 -15.44
CA LEU A 30 -15.62 9.30 -15.62
C LEU A 30 -15.71 10.02 -14.27
N ILE A 31 -16.30 9.39 -13.25
CA ILE A 31 -16.37 9.95 -11.89
C ILE A 31 -14.96 10.16 -11.32
N LEU A 32 -14.08 9.17 -11.46
CA LEU A 32 -12.67 9.26 -11.04
C LEU A 32 -11.91 10.37 -11.77
N LEU A 33 -12.24 10.63 -13.04
CA LEU A 33 -11.58 11.66 -13.85
C LEU A 33 -12.00 13.07 -13.44
N LEU A 34 -13.17 13.27 -12.84
CA LEU A 34 -13.64 14.58 -12.37
C LEU A 34 -12.78 15.13 -11.22
N ASP A 35 -12.29 14.26 -10.33
CA ASP A 35 -11.43 14.63 -9.19
C ASP A 35 -9.93 14.52 -9.52
N PHE A 36 -9.59 14.25 -10.79
CA PHE A 36 -8.21 14.01 -11.20
C PHE A 36 -7.42 15.31 -11.36
N SER A 37 -6.40 15.49 -10.51
CA SER A 37 -5.40 16.55 -10.66
C SER A 37 -4.06 15.97 -11.15
N PRO A 38 -3.60 16.30 -12.37
CA PRO A 38 -2.33 15.79 -12.91
C PRO A 38 -1.10 16.34 -12.18
N SER A 39 -1.27 17.44 -11.44
CA SER A 39 -0.21 18.06 -10.65
C SER A 39 0.18 17.24 -9.41
N ASN A 40 -0.72 16.41 -8.89
CA ASN A 40 -0.47 15.60 -7.70
C ASN A 40 -0.15 14.15 -8.08
N LYS A 41 1.09 13.72 -7.81
CA LYS A 41 1.54 12.34 -8.07
C LYS A 41 0.75 11.30 -7.26
N GLN A 42 0.25 11.68 -6.08
CA GLN A 42 -0.64 10.83 -5.29
C GLN A 42 -1.95 10.56 -6.04
N SER A 43 -2.53 11.57 -6.69
CA SER A 43 -3.75 11.42 -7.49
C SER A 43 -3.54 10.49 -8.69
N LEU A 44 -2.37 10.52 -9.33
CA LEU A 44 -2.00 9.56 -10.37
C LEU A 44 -1.91 8.11 -9.84
N ILE A 45 -1.33 7.92 -8.65
CA ILE A 45 -1.24 6.59 -8.00
C ILE A 45 -2.64 6.08 -7.66
N VAL A 46 -3.50 6.91 -7.08
CA VAL A 46 -4.89 6.54 -6.72
C VAL A 46 -5.72 6.21 -7.96
N LEU A 47 -5.61 7.03 -9.02
CA LEU A 47 -6.29 6.80 -10.29
C LEU A 47 -5.85 5.46 -10.89
N ALA A 48 -4.53 5.22 -11.01
CA ALA A 48 -3.99 3.98 -11.54
C ALA A 48 -4.43 2.75 -10.74
N THR A 49 -4.42 2.84 -9.42
CA THR A 49 -4.83 1.75 -8.52
C THR A 49 -6.31 1.43 -8.71
N SER A 50 -7.17 2.46 -8.70
CA SER A 50 -8.62 2.31 -8.85
C SER A 50 -9.01 1.76 -10.23
N LEU A 51 -8.34 2.19 -11.28
CA LEU A 51 -8.49 1.68 -12.65
C LEU A 51 -8.16 0.19 -12.75
N VAL A 52 -7.08 -0.24 -12.09
CA VAL A 52 -6.62 -1.63 -12.12
C VAL A 52 -7.54 -2.53 -11.32
N ASP A 53 -7.93 -2.10 -10.13
CA ASP A 53 -8.84 -2.86 -9.26
C ASP A 53 -10.21 -3.08 -9.92
N ARG A 54 -10.73 -2.08 -10.65
CA ARG A 54 -12.02 -2.18 -11.35
C ARG A 54 -11.92 -2.71 -12.77
N GLY A 55 -10.72 -2.80 -13.35
CA GLY A 55 -10.50 -3.19 -14.73
C GLY A 55 -10.83 -4.66 -15.04
N ILE A 56 -11.04 -5.51 -14.03
CA ILE A 56 -11.53 -6.89 -14.19
C ILE A 56 -13.00 -6.90 -14.62
N VAL A 57 -13.82 -5.97 -14.13
CA VAL A 57 -15.27 -5.91 -14.41
C VAL A 57 -15.57 -5.80 -15.91
N PRO A 58 -14.98 -4.86 -16.67
CA PRO A 58 -15.18 -4.81 -18.12
C PRO A 58 -14.62 -6.03 -18.84
N LEU A 59 -13.58 -6.68 -18.31
CA LEU A 59 -12.97 -7.87 -18.94
C LEU A 59 -13.97 -9.03 -18.90
N VAL A 60 -14.57 -9.27 -17.74
CA VAL A 60 -15.64 -10.26 -17.57
C VAL A 60 -16.85 -9.88 -18.44
N GLY A 61 -17.21 -8.60 -18.48
CA GLY A 61 -18.30 -8.10 -19.32
C GLY A 61 -18.10 -8.40 -20.81
N LEU A 62 -16.90 -8.15 -21.34
CA LEU A 62 -16.52 -8.49 -22.71
C LEU A 62 -16.56 -10.01 -22.94
N GLY A 63 -16.05 -10.81 -21.99
CA GLY A 63 -16.10 -12.27 -22.07
C GLY A 63 -17.52 -12.82 -22.18
N LEU A 64 -18.45 -12.32 -21.35
CA LEU A 64 -19.87 -12.68 -21.40
C LEU A 64 -20.52 -12.25 -22.72
N LEU A 65 -20.18 -11.06 -23.20
CA LEU A 65 -20.70 -10.51 -24.45
C LEU A 65 -20.27 -11.38 -25.65
N PHE A 66 -18.99 -11.79 -25.72
CA PHE A 66 -18.52 -12.72 -26.77
C PHE A 66 -19.10 -14.13 -26.62
N ALA A 67 -19.23 -14.64 -25.40
CA ALA A 67 -19.87 -15.95 -25.16
C ALA A 67 -21.33 -15.96 -25.64
N ALA A 68 -22.08 -14.87 -25.44
CA ALA A 68 -23.44 -14.74 -25.96
C ALA A 68 -23.50 -14.72 -27.48
N TYR A 69 -22.59 -13.98 -28.13
CA TYR A 69 -22.51 -13.97 -29.60
C TYR A 69 -22.12 -15.34 -30.17
N TRP A 70 -21.27 -16.09 -29.48
CA TRP A 70 -20.94 -17.46 -29.85
C TRP A 70 -22.17 -18.38 -29.74
N MET A 71 -22.94 -18.28 -28.65
CA MET A 71 -24.16 -19.07 -28.43
C MET A 71 -25.24 -18.79 -29.49
N ASP A 72 -25.46 -17.51 -29.83
CA ASP A 72 -26.36 -17.12 -30.92
C ASP A 72 -25.91 -17.70 -32.28
N SER A 73 -24.61 -17.74 -32.54
CA SER A 73 -24.09 -18.28 -33.80
C SER A 73 -24.21 -19.80 -33.90
N ALA A 74 -24.06 -20.52 -32.79
CA ALA A 74 -24.23 -21.97 -32.73
C ALA A 74 -25.70 -22.41 -32.96
N ASP A 75 -26.66 -21.67 -32.41
CA ASP A 75 -28.11 -21.94 -32.59
C ASP A 75 -28.67 -21.54 -33.98
N SER A 76 -27.92 -20.72 -34.72
CA SER A 76 -28.28 -20.21 -36.05
C SER A 76 -27.76 -21.05 -37.22
N ALA A 77 -26.89 -22.04 -36.96
CA ALA A 77 -26.25 -22.87 -37.99
C ALA A 77 -27.19 -23.77 -38.83
N GLY A 78 -28.50 -23.77 -38.54
CA GLY A 78 -29.50 -24.59 -39.26
C GLY A 78 -30.59 -23.83 -40.00
N ILE A 79 -30.63 -22.49 -39.96
CA ILE A 79 -31.67 -21.70 -40.67
C ILE A 79 -30.97 -20.50 -41.30
N GLY A 80 -31.06 -20.42 -42.63
CA GLY A 80 -30.48 -19.35 -43.43
C GLY A 80 -30.67 -17.97 -42.81
N ASP A 81 -29.55 -17.26 -42.76
CA ASP A 81 -29.34 -15.85 -42.46
C ASP A 81 -30.62 -15.06 -42.12
N ARG A 82 -31.00 -15.10 -40.85
CA ARG A 82 -31.81 -14.04 -40.25
C ARG A 82 -30.90 -13.28 -39.31
N SER A 83 -30.02 -12.46 -39.89
CA SER A 83 -29.48 -11.29 -39.22
C SER A 83 -30.64 -10.43 -38.69
N ARG A 84 -31.11 -10.74 -37.47
CA ARG A 84 -31.99 -9.84 -36.72
C ARG A 84 -31.24 -8.53 -36.60
N GLY A 85 -31.81 -7.46 -37.18
CA GLY A 85 -31.22 -6.12 -37.30
C GLY A 85 -31.01 -5.42 -35.95
N GLY A 86 -30.14 -5.97 -35.11
CA GLY A 86 -29.57 -5.33 -33.93
C GLY A 86 -28.17 -4.80 -34.25
N ILE A 87 -27.76 -3.77 -33.53
CA ILE A 87 -26.40 -3.22 -33.60
C ILE A 87 -25.39 -4.33 -33.22
N ASP A 88 -24.42 -4.61 -34.10
CA ASP A 88 -23.35 -5.56 -33.80
C ASP A 88 -22.33 -4.93 -32.86
N LEU A 89 -22.45 -5.24 -31.56
CA LEU A 89 -21.59 -4.71 -30.51
C LEU A 89 -20.20 -5.36 -30.50
N ARG A 90 -19.95 -6.39 -31.32
CA ARG A 90 -18.64 -7.07 -31.38
C ARG A 90 -17.52 -6.13 -31.77
N LEU A 91 -17.70 -5.33 -32.82
CA LEU A 91 -16.68 -4.39 -33.30
C LEU A 91 -16.30 -3.32 -32.27
N PRO A 92 -17.26 -2.56 -31.67
CA PRO A 92 -16.92 -1.61 -30.61
C PRO A 92 -16.34 -2.31 -29.37
N ALA A 93 -16.81 -3.50 -29.01
CA ALA A 93 -16.25 -4.29 -27.91
C ALA A 93 -14.77 -4.66 -28.13
N LEU A 94 -14.38 -5.01 -29.37
CA LEU A 94 -12.98 -5.30 -29.70
C LEU A 94 -12.09 -4.06 -29.67
N ILE A 95 -12.58 -2.94 -30.20
CA ILE A 95 -11.86 -1.66 -30.14
C ILE A 95 -11.62 -1.28 -28.68
N ILE A 96 -12.67 -1.34 -27.84
CA ILE A 96 -12.57 -1.09 -26.40
C ILE A 96 -11.57 -2.04 -25.75
N SER A 97 -11.58 -3.33 -26.08
CA SER A 97 -10.63 -4.30 -25.55
C SER A 97 -9.19 -3.92 -25.85
N ILE A 98 -8.87 -3.53 -27.08
CA ILE A 98 -7.51 -3.15 -27.47
C ILE A 98 -7.09 -1.85 -26.79
N LEU A 99 -7.98 -0.86 -26.75
CA LEU A 99 -7.73 0.41 -26.07
C LEU A 99 -7.45 0.19 -24.58
N LEU A 100 -8.25 -0.62 -23.89
CA LEU A 100 -8.04 -0.96 -22.48
C LEU A 100 -6.75 -1.75 -22.29
N GLY A 101 -6.45 -2.73 -23.15
CA GLY A 101 -5.23 -3.51 -23.07
C GLY A 101 -3.97 -2.65 -23.21
N LEU A 102 -3.98 -1.68 -24.12
CA LEU A 102 -2.89 -0.72 -24.31
C LEU A 102 -2.81 0.26 -23.13
N MET A 103 -3.95 0.75 -22.65
CA MET A 103 -4.01 1.62 -21.47
C MET A 103 -3.39 0.94 -20.25
N PHE A 104 -3.76 -0.31 -19.94
CA PHE A 104 -3.19 -1.06 -18.82
C PHE A 104 -1.69 -1.35 -19.00
N LEU A 105 -1.25 -1.60 -20.24
CA LEU A 105 0.18 -1.74 -20.56
C LEU A 105 0.96 -0.46 -20.24
N LEU A 106 0.38 0.71 -20.53
CA LEU A 106 1.02 2.02 -20.37
C LEU A 106 0.98 2.50 -18.91
N ILE A 107 -0.04 2.10 -18.14
CA ILE A 107 -0.12 2.36 -16.70
C ILE A 107 1.04 1.69 -15.95
N PHE A 108 1.47 0.49 -16.38
CA PHE A 108 2.54 -0.26 -15.72
C PHE A 108 3.85 0.53 -15.52
N PRO A 109 4.53 1.03 -16.58
CA PRO A 109 5.78 1.78 -16.41
C PRO A 109 5.58 3.11 -15.67
N ILE A 110 4.45 3.78 -15.87
CA ILE A 110 4.13 5.05 -15.19
C ILE A 110 3.96 4.84 -13.69
N HIS A 111 3.20 3.81 -13.30
CA HIS A 111 2.93 3.51 -11.91
C HIS A 111 4.22 3.11 -11.17
N LEU A 112 5.05 2.24 -11.76
CA LEU A 112 6.34 1.86 -11.17
C LEU A 112 7.27 3.07 -10.96
N ASN A 113 7.37 3.96 -11.95
CA ASN A 113 8.19 5.17 -11.84
C ASN A 113 7.68 6.08 -10.71
N ASN A 114 6.37 6.33 -10.66
CA ASN A 114 5.78 7.19 -9.63
C ASN A 114 5.92 6.60 -8.21
N VAL A 115 5.72 5.28 -8.05
CA VAL A 115 5.91 4.59 -6.76
C VAL A 115 7.37 4.67 -6.31
N ASN A 116 8.33 4.50 -7.23
CA ASN A 116 9.75 4.65 -6.91
C ASN A 116 10.11 6.08 -6.50
N GLN A 117 9.56 7.09 -7.18
CA GLN A 117 9.77 8.49 -6.82
C GLN A 117 9.17 8.79 -5.44
N PHE A 118 7.93 8.36 -5.17
CA PHE A 118 7.28 8.54 -3.88
C PHE A 118 8.07 7.87 -2.75
N LYS A 119 8.52 6.62 -2.96
CA LYS A 119 9.41 5.91 -2.03
C LYS A 119 10.67 6.73 -1.72
N ASN A 120 11.36 7.23 -2.76
CA ASN A 120 12.58 8.02 -2.56
C ASN A 120 12.30 9.31 -1.80
N GLN A 121 11.19 9.99 -2.09
CA GLN A 121 10.76 11.18 -1.35
C GLN A 121 10.50 10.88 0.12
N THR A 122 9.72 9.83 0.42
CA THR A 122 9.42 9.43 1.80
C THR A 122 10.67 9.01 2.56
N VAL A 123 11.56 8.21 1.95
CA VAL A 123 12.84 7.80 2.58
C VAL A 123 13.73 9.01 2.86
N ASN A 124 13.79 9.98 1.95
CA ASN A 124 14.54 11.21 2.15
C ASN A 124 13.94 12.07 3.26
N GLN A 125 12.61 12.18 3.34
CA GLN A 125 11.92 12.89 4.44
C GLN A 125 12.21 12.22 5.79
N ILE A 126 12.08 10.90 5.89
CA ILE A 126 12.42 10.15 7.12
C ILE A 126 13.88 10.39 7.52
N ALA A 127 14.79 10.44 6.54
CA ALA A 127 16.19 10.72 6.81
C ALA A 127 16.39 12.14 7.36
N GLN A 128 15.78 13.14 6.73
CA GLN A 128 15.83 14.54 7.18
C GLN A 128 15.23 14.72 8.57
N ASP A 129 14.07 14.13 8.84
CA ASP A 129 13.40 14.21 10.14
C ASP A 129 14.25 13.60 11.25
N ALA A 130 14.88 12.45 10.98
CA ALA A 130 15.79 11.81 11.93
C ALA A 130 17.06 12.65 12.15
N ASP A 131 17.63 13.24 11.11
CA ASP A 131 18.82 14.08 11.23
C ASP A 131 18.50 15.39 12.00
N LEU A 132 17.32 15.97 11.79
CA LEU A 132 16.81 17.10 12.59
C LEU A 132 16.63 16.71 14.06
N ALA A 133 16.05 15.54 14.35
CA ALA A 133 15.89 15.04 15.70
C ALA A 133 17.23 14.76 16.40
N GLU A 134 18.21 14.17 15.70
CA GLU A 134 19.57 13.98 16.23
C GLU A 134 20.24 15.32 16.52
N ASN A 135 20.12 16.31 15.63
CA ASN A 135 20.69 17.64 15.83
C ASN A 135 20.05 18.39 17.00
N GLN A 136 18.73 18.30 17.16
CA GLN A 136 18.02 18.86 18.31
C GLN A 136 18.48 18.21 19.62
N LEU A 137 18.65 16.88 19.63
CA LEU A 137 19.16 16.15 20.78
C LEU A 137 20.59 16.59 21.12
N ASN A 138 21.48 16.66 20.14
CA ASN A 138 22.87 17.12 20.34
C ASN A 138 22.89 18.54 20.92
N ASN A 139 22.07 19.45 20.40
CA ASN A 139 21.97 20.82 20.92
C ASN A 139 21.47 20.87 22.36
N GLN A 140 20.51 20.01 22.73
CA GLN A 140 20.04 19.91 24.12
C GLN A 140 21.13 19.40 25.05
N VAL A 141 21.88 18.39 24.62
CA VAL A 141 22.99 17.81 25.38
C VAL A 141 24.11 18.82 25.56
N SER A 142 24.55 19.50 24.51
CA SER A 142 25.57 20.55 24.62
C SER A 142 25.15 21.69 25.55
N LYS A 143 23.87 22.10 25.53
CA LYS A 143 23.35 23.09 26.47
C LYS A 143 23.36 22.58 27.91
N LEU A 144 22.97 21.32 28.12
CA LEU A 144 22.96 20.70 29.44
C LEU A 144 24.40 20.53 29.97
N GLU A 145 25.35 20.12 29.14
CA GLU A 145 26.77 20.04 29.49
C GLU A 145 27.36 21.41 29.83
N ALA A 146 27.03 22.45 29.06
CA ALA A 146 27.45 23.80 29.35
C ALA A 146 26.89 24.30 30.70
N GLN A 147 25.63 23.96 31.02
CA GLN A 147 25.02 24.27 32.32
C GLN A 147 25.68 23.46 33.45
N LEU A 148 25.94 22.17 33.24
CA LEU A 148 26.58 21.29 34.19
C LEU A 148 28.07 21.57 34.37
N ASN A 149 28.71 22.34 33.48
CA ASN A 149 30.06 22.85 33.70
C ASN A 149 30.13 23.98 34.75
N ASN A 150 28.99 24.51 35.20
CA ASN A 150 28.92 25.45 36.32
C ASN A 150 28.91 24.69 37.66
N ASP A 151 29.81 25.05 38.58
CA ASP A 151 29.95 24.40 39.89
C ASP A 151 28.66 24.42 40.72
N GLN A 152 27.82 25.45 40.59
CA GLN A 152 26.51 25.49 41.26
C GLN A 152 25.54 24.44 40.69
N ALA A 153 25.58 24.18 39.39
CA ALA A 153 24.71 23.20 38.75
C ALA A 153 25.14 21.76 39.09
N LYS A 154 26.46 21.50 39.14
CA LYS A 154 26.99 20.21 39.63
C LYS A 154 26.55 19.92 41.05
N ALA A 155 26.67 20.91 41.94
CA ALA A 155 26.25 20.77 43.34
C ALA A 155 24.73 20.53 43.48
N GLN A 156 23.90 21.14 42.63
CA GLN A 156 22.46 20.87 42.62
C GLN A 156 22.15 19.45 42.10
N LEU A 157 22.84 18.99 41.05
CA LEU A 157 22.68 17.65 40.51
C LEU A 157 23.09 16.59 41.55
N GLU A 158 24.22 16.79 42.23
CA GLU A 158 24.65 15.90 43.31
C GLU A 158 23.67 15.87 44.49
N LYS A 159 23.10 17.02 44.88
CA LYS A 159 22.05 17.06 45.91
C LYS A 159 20.83 16.26 45.49
N LEU A 160 20.35 16.43 44.25
CA LEU A 160 19.24 15.66 43.72
C LEU A 160 19.54 14.16 43.73
N ARG A 161 20.76 13.80 43.30
CA ARG A 161 21.23 12.41 43.27
C ARG A 161 21.25 11.78 44.66
N THR A 162 21.77 12.51 45.63
CA THR A 162 21.87 12.07 47.03
C THR A 162 20.48 11.96 47.66
N GLN A 163 19.57 12.90 47.37
CA GLN A 163 18.19 12.86 47.85
C GLN A 163 17.42 11.68 47.26
N ALA A 164 17.53 11.44 45.94
CA ALA A 164 16.91 10.30 45.28
C ALA A 164 17.45 8.98 45.85
N LYS A 165 18.78 8.86 46.01
CA LYS A 165 19.41 7.70 46.64
C LYS A 165 18.89 7.48 48.06
N GLY A 166 18.74 8.54 48.85
CA GLY A 166 18.18 8.49 50.20
C GLY A 166 16.78 7.88 50.23
N GLN A 167 15.88 8.39 49.38
CA GLN A 167 14.50 7.89 49.27
C GLN A 167 14.44 6.42 48.85
N PHE A 168 15.23 6.02 47.85
CA PHE A 168 15.30 4.61 47.44
C PHE A 168 15.89 3.72 48.52
N THR A 169 16.93 4.18 49.23
CA THR A 169 17.54 3.40 50.32
C THR A 169 16.58 3.23 51.49
N GLU A 170 15.80 4.24 51.82
CA GLU A 170 14.78 4.19 52.87
C GLU A 170 13.64 3.24 52.50
N LEU A 171 13.16 3.28 51.25
CA LEU A 171 12.18 2.33 50.72
C LEU A 171 12.69 0.88 50.73
N LEU A 172 13.98 0.66 50.42
CA LEU A 172 14.60 -0.67 50.40
C LEU A 172 14.89 -1.23 51.81
N LYS A 173 15.09 -0.36 52.80
CA LYS A 173 15.27 -0.72 54.23
C LYS A 173 13.95 -0.98 54.94
N ASP A 174 12.89 -0.26 54.60
CA ASP A 174 11.55 -0.47 55.14
C ASP A 174 10.94 -1.75 54.56
N GLU A 175 11.01 -2.83 55.34
CA GLU A 175 10.64 -4.16 54.87
C GLU A 175 9.13 -4.31 54.59
N GLN A 176 8.29 -3.49 55.25
CA GLN A 176 6.86 -3.44 54.97
C GLN A 176 6.60 -2.74 53.64
N LYS A 177 7.17 -1.56 53.41
CA LYS A 177 6.99 -0.82 52.15
C LYS A 177 7.61 -1.53 50.95
N TYR A 178 8.76 -2.19 51.12
CA TYR A 178 9.40 -2.99 50.08
C TYR A 178 8.52 -4.16 49.63
N LYS A 179 7.94 -4.91 50.59
CA LYS A 179 6.98 -5.99 50.26
C LYS A 179 5.72 -5.45 49.59
N GLN A 180 5.20 -4.33 50.08
CA GLN A 180 4.03 -3.67 49.48
C GLN A 180 4.28 -3.25 48.03
N ALA A 181 5.47 -2.73 47.71
CA ALA A 181 5.85 -2.36 46.35
C ALA A 181 6.00 -3.58 45.42
N LEU A 182 6.47 -4.72 45.94
CA LEU A 182 6.58 -5.96 45.17
C LEU A 182 5.23 -6.65 44.94
N GLU A 183 4.32 -6.57 45.91
CA GLU A 183 2.98 -7.17 45.85
C GLU A 183 1.98 -6.28 45.08
N ASN A 184 2.27 -5.00 44.92
CA ASN A 184 1.43 -4.07 44.17
C ASN A 184 1.28 -4.53 42.69
N PRO A 185 0.06 -4.79 42.20
CA PRO A 185 -0.19 -5.18 40.81
C PRO A 185 0.12 -4.08 39.80
N GLN A 186 0.12 -2.81 40.23
CA GLN A 186 0.36 -1.67 39.34
C GLN A 186 1.84 -1.44 39.01
N VAL A 187 2.77 -2.13 39.69
CA VAL A 187 4.19 -2.02 39.41
C VAL A 187 4.56 -3.03 38.32
N PRO A 188 5.09 -2.58 37.16
CA PRO A 188 5.57 -3.47 36.09
C PRO A 188 6.61 -4.48 36.58
N ALA A 189 6.61 -5.68 36.01
CA ALA A 189 7.51 -6.77 36.40
C ALA A 189 9.00 -6.37 36.34
N GLU A 190 9.40 -5.60 35.33
CA GLU A 190 10.76 -5.08 35.18
C GLU A 190 11.21 -4.21 36.37
N GLN A 191 10.29 -3.41 36.92
CA GLN A 191 10.58 -2.55 38.07
C GLN A 191 10.70 -3.37 39.37
N LYS A 192 9.95 -4.47 39.49
CA LYS A 192 10.07 -5.40 40.62
C LYS A 192 11.42 -6.12 40.62
N GLU A 193 11.91 -6.53 39.45
CA GLU A 193 13.25 -7.11 39.33
C GLU A 193 14.35 -6.11 39.67
N LEU A 194 14.23 -4.86 39.21
CA LEU A 194 15.16 -3.79 39.57
C LEU A 194 15.19 -3.56 41.09
N LEU A 195 14.03 -3.49 41.75
CA LEU A 195 13.93 -3.36 43.21
C LEU A 195 14.61 -4.52 43.95
N LYS A 196 14.44 -5.77 43.47
CA LYS A 196 15.13 -6.94 44.02
C LYS A 196 16.65 -6.84 43.85
N ARG A 197 17.12 -6.41 42.67
CA ARG A 197 18.55 -6.17 42.41
C ARG A 197 19.12 -5.08 43.33
N PHE A 198 18.42 -3.96 43.49
CA PHE A 198 18.88 -2.87 44.35
C PHE A 198 18.92 -3.27 45.83
N LYS A 199 18.00 -4.15 46.30
CA LYS A 199 18.05 -4.72 47.66
C LYS A 199 19.24 -5.67 47.83
N ALA A 200 19.51 -6.52 46.83
CA ALA A 200 20.62 -7.47 46.87
C ALA A 200 21.99 -6.79 46.77
N ASN A 201 22.10 -5.72 45.97
CA ASN A 201 23.33 -4.97 45.80
C ASN A 201 23.06 -3.46 45.71
N PRO A 202 23.30 -2.70 46.80
CA PRO A 202 23.08 -1.25 46.81
C PRO A 202 24.00 -0.49 45.84
N GLN A 203 25.11 -1.09 45.37
CA GLN A 203 25.94 -0.50 44.32
C GLN A 203 25.24 -0.46 42.95
N ASP A 204 24.27 -1.35 42.68
CA ASP A 204 23.52 -1.33 41.43
C ASP A 204 22.54 -0.15 41.38
N LEU A 205 22.03 0.28 42.54
CA LEU A 205 21.26 1.52 42.65
C LEU A 205 22.14 2.73 42.33
N ASP A 206 23.38 2.75 42.85
CA ASP A 206 24.33 3.83 42.58
C ASP A 206 24.68 3.94 41.09
N LYS A 207 24.91 2.79 40.44
CA LYS A 207 25.16 2.71 39.00
C LYS A 207 23.93 3.12 38.20
N PHE A 208 22.74 2.65 38.56
CA PHE A 208 21.49 3.00 37.88
C PHE A 208 21.22 4.50 37.94
N ILE A 209 21.34 5.10 39.14
CA ILE A 209 21.18 6.54 39.31
C ILE A 209 22.26 7.28 38.51
N ALA A 210 23.52 6.82 38.51
CA ALA A 210 24.60 7.40 37.68
C ALA A 210 24.22 7.43 36.20
N GLN A 211 23.72 6.31 35.69
CA GLN A 211 23.41 6.11 34.28
C GLN A 211 22.21 6.96 33.84
N GLN A 212 21.22 7.14 34.74
CA GLN A 212 20.04 7.98 34.50
C GLN A 212 20.34 9.47 34.60
N THR A 213 21.35 9.87 35.38
CA THR A 213 21.76 11.28 35.51
C THR A 213 22.93 11.66 34.60
N ASP A 214 23.51 10.71 33.87
CA ASP A 214 24.54 10.98 32.87
C ASP A 214 23.90 11.54 31.59
N PRO A 215 24.16 12.82 31.24
CA PRO A 215 23.65 13.45 30.02
C PRO A 215 24.00 12.66 28.76
N GLN A 216 25.21 12.12 28.70
CA GLN A 216 25.76 11.41 27.55
C GLN A 216 25.11 10.04 27.38
N GLY A 217 24.96 9.26 28.46
CA GLY A 217 24.28 7.98 28.44
C GLY A 217 22.83 8.06 27.96
N VAL A 218 22.04 8.99 28.54
CA VAL A 218 20.63 9.19 28.15
C VAL A 218 20.52 9.69 26.71
N ALA A 219 21.42 10.59 26.29
CA ALA A 219 21.48 11.05 24.91
C ALA A 219 21.79 9.93 23.92
N ASN A 220 22.78 9.09 24.21
CA ASN A 220 23.12 7.95 23.34
C ASN A 220 21.96 6.96 23.23
N GLN A 221 21.23 6.70 24.33
CA GLN A 221 20.05 5.85 24.28
C GLN A 221 18.94 6.46 23.41
N ARG A 222 18.65 7.76 23.54
CA ARG A 222 17.67 8.45 22.69
C ARG A 222 18.12 8.50 21.23
N ARG A 223 19.41 8.71 20.97
CA ARG A 223 19.98 8.70 19.61
C ARG A 223 19.82 7.34 18.96
N ASN A 224 20.09 6.26 19.71
CA ASN A 224 19.86 4.90 19.23
C ASN A 224 18.38 4.64 18.94
N GLN A 225 17.45 5.15 19.76
CA GLN A 225 16.02 5.06 19.48
C GLN A 225 15.62 5.82 18.21
N VAL A 226 16.16 7.02 17.99
CA VAL A 226 15.94 7.80 16.75
C VAL A 226 16.44 7.02 15.54
N ARG A 227 17.61 6.41 15.63
CA ARG A 227 18.18 5.57 14.55
C ARG A 227 17.37 4.31 14.28
N GLN A 228 16.96 3.60 15.33
CA GLN A 228 16.10 2.41 15.19
C GLN A 228 14.77 2.79 14.52
N ARG A 229 14.13 3.88 14.95
CA ARG A 229 12.90 4.39 14.31
C ARG A 229 13.11 4.79 12.86
N LYS A 230 14.24 5.44 12.54
CA LYS A 230 14.64 5.78 11.16
C LYS A 230 14.74 4.51 10.32
N GLU A 231 15.47 3.50 10.77
CA GLU A 231 15.64 2.23 10.06
C GLU A 231 14.32 1.48 9.87
N GLU A 232 13.49 1.40 10.91
CA GLU A 232 12.17 0.75 10.86
C GLU A 232 11.23 1.47 9.87
N ALA A 233 11.14 2.79 9.95
CA ALA A 233 10.31 3.59 9.05
C ALA A 233 10.80 3.52 7.60
N GLN A 234 12.13 3.52 7.38
CA GLN A 234 12.70 3.35 6.05
C GLN A 234 12.39 1.97 5.47
N LYS A 235 12.51 0.91 6.27
CA LYS A 235 12.13 -0.46 5.87
C LYS A 235 10.63 -0.53 5.54
N GLN A 236 9.78 0.04 6.38
CA GLN A 236 8.34 0.05 6.16
C GLN A 236 7.94 0.80 4.87
N ALA A 237 8.58 1.94 4.58
CA ALA A 237 8.36 2.70 3.36
C ALA A 237 8.80 1.89 2.11
N GLN A 238 9.95 1.22 2.19
CA GLN A 238 10.44 0.34 1.12
C GLN A 238 9.52 -0.86 0.88
N ASP A 239 9.12 -1.55 1.94
CA ASP A 239 8.22 -2.71 1.87
C ASP A 239 6.85 -2.34 1.31
N SER A 240 6.30 -1.20 1.74
CA SER A 240 5.00 -0.72 1.26
C SER A 240 5.06 -0.35 -0.23
N ALA A 241 6.13 0.31 -0.66
CA ALA A 241 6.36 0.62 -2.06
C ALA A 241 6.53 -0.65 -2.90
N TRP A 242 7.24 -1.66 -2.41
CA TRP A 242 7.41 -2.93 -3.09
C TRP A 242 6.09 -3.71 -3.21
N LYS A 243 5.34 -3.85 -2.11
CA LYS A 243 4.04 -4.53 -2.10
C LYS A 243 3.05 -3.86 -3.03
N SER A 244 2.99 -2.52 -3.00
CA SER A 244 2.12 -1.72 -3.88
C SER A 244 2.53 -1.88 -5.35
N GLY A 245 3.82 -1.68 -5.65
CA GLY A 245 4.36 -1.77 -7.01
C GLY A 245 4.20 -3.15 -7.63
N LEU A 246 4.41 -4.23 -6.87
CA LEU A 246 4.25 -5.59 -7.37
C LEU A 246 2.78 -5.96 -7.54
N ARG A 247 1.92 -5.65 -6.56
CA ARG A 247 0.48 -5.98 -6.65
C ARG A 247 -0.17 -5.29 -7.85
N ILE A 248 0.01 -3.98 -7.96
CA ILE A 248 -0.62 -3.20 -9.03
C ILE A 248 0.07 -3.49 -10.37
N GLY A 249 1.41 -3.63 -10.36
CA GLY A 249 2.17 -3.94 -11.56
C GLY A 249 1.86 -5.31 -12.17
N VAL A 250 1.63 -6.34 -11.35
CA VAL A 250 1.22 -7.66 -11.86
C VAL A 250 -0.21 -7.61 -12.37
N SER A 251 -1.13 -6.95 -11.65
CA SER A 251 -2.53 -6.83 -12.08
C SER A 251 -2.68 -6.06 -13.40
N THR A 252 -1.93 -4.98 -13.63
CA THR A 252 -1.95 -4.26 -14.93
C THR A 252 -1.49 -5.13 -16.08
N LEU A 253 -0.42 -5.92 -15.89
CA LEU A 253 0.10 -6.82 -16.90
C LEU A 253 -0.91 -7.95 -17.21
N LEU A 254 -1.51 -8.55 -16.20
CA LEU A 254 -2.52 -9.59 -16.38
C LEU A 254 -3.76 -9.06 -17.12
N LEU A 255 -4.25 -7.88 -16.75
CA LEU A 255 -5.35 -7.23 -17.46
C LEU A 255 -4.96 -6.95 -18.91
N SER A 256 -3.78 -6.35 -19.14
CA SER A 256 -3.28 -6.06 -20.48
C SER A 256 -3.28 -7.31 -21.36
N ILE A 257 -2.74 -8.42 -20.86
CA ILE A 257 -2.74 -9.71 -21.56
C ILE A 257 -4.16 -10.17 -21.88
N GLY A 258 -5.08 -10.16 -20.90
CA GLY A 258 -6.46 -10.60 -21.10
C GLY A 258 -7.19 -9.79 -22.18
N TYR A 259 -7.07 -8.47 -22.11
CA TYR A 259 -7.65 -7.56 -23.10
C TYR A 259 -7.01 -7.66 -24.49
N SER A 260 -5.70 -7.86 -24.55
CA SER A 260 -5.00 -8.08 -25.83
C SER A 260 -5.42 -9.40 -26.48
N ILE A 261 -5.59 -10.48 -25.71
CA ILE A 261 -6.07 -11.76 -26.23
C ILE A 261 -7.49 -11.61 -26.80
N ILE A 262 -8.42 -11.01 -26.04
CA ILE A 262 -9.80 -10.79 -26.50
C ILE A 262 -9.83 -9.94 -27.78
N GLY A 263 -9.11 -8.81 -27.78
CA GLY A 263 -9.05 -7.91 -28.93
C GLY A 263 -8.46 -8.57 -30.19
N TRP A 264 -7.35 -9.28 -30.03
CA TRP A 264 -6.65 -9.92 -31.15
C TRP A 264 -7.41 -11.13 -31.70
N THR A 265 -7.96 -11.99 -30.82
CA THR A 265 -8.71 -13.18 -31.23
C THR A 265 -10.03 -12.81 -31.92
N GLY A 266 -10.75 -11.81 -31.41
CA GLY A 266 -11.99 -11.39 -32.05
C GLY A 266 -11.78 -10.68 -33.39
N LEU A 267 -10.71 -9.88 -33.55
CA LEU A 267 -10.39 -9.26 -34.84
C LEU A 267 -10.03 -10.30 -35.91
N ARG A 268 -9.31 -11.37 -35.53
CA ARG A 268 -9.04 -12.50 -36.44
C ARG A 268 -10.33 -13.27 -36.78
N GLY A 269 -11.20 -13.49 -35.81
CA GLY A 269 -12.47 -14.19 -36.01
C GLY A 269 -13.48 -13.45 -36.91
N MET A 270 -13.42 -12.12 -36.96
CA MET A 270 -14.27 -11.29 -37.83
C MET A 270 -13.71 -11.08 -39.24
N GLY A 271 -12.55 -11.66 -39.59
CA GLY A 271 -11.96 -11.54 -40.93
C GLY A 271 -11.37 -10.16 -41.26
N ALA A 272 -11.31 -9.24 -40.29
CA ALA A 272 -10.80 -7.88 -40.49
C ALA A 272 -9.31 -7.80 -40.88
N LEU A 273 -8.54 -8.87 -40.60
CA LEU A 273 -7.13 -9.02 -41.00
C LEU A 273 -6.94 -9.83 -42.29
N GLN A 274 -8.02 -10.37 -42.89
CA GLN A 274 -7.94 -11.10 -44.15
C GLN A 274 -8.07 -10.10 -45.30
N GLY A 275 -6.93 -9.53 -45.71
CA GLY A 275 -6.80 -8.63 -46.84
C GLY A 275 -7.60 -9.12 -48.06
N GLY A 276 -8.41 -8.22 -48.62
CA GLY A 276 -9.40 -8.52 -49.63
C GLY A 276 -8.84 -9.33 -50.80
N LYS A 277 -9.33 -10.57 -50.96
CA LYS A 277 -9.27 -11.27 -52.24
C LYS A 277 -10.20 -10.54 -53.20
N ARG A 278 -9.64 -9.65 -54.03
CA ARG A 278 -10.33 -9.10 -55.21
C ARG A 278 -10.85 -10.27 -56.03
N LYS A 279 -12.17 -10.39 -56.17
CA LYS A 279 -12.77 -11.26 -57.18
C LYS A 279 -12.35 -10.71 -58.55
N ALA A 280 -11.59 -11.49 -59.31
CA ALA A 280 -11.31 -11.17 -60.70
C ALA A 280 -12.63 -11.19 -61.48
N PRO A 281 -12.92 -10.20 -62.35
CA PRO A 281 -14.08 -10.26 -63.21
C PRO A 281 -13.89 -11.38 -64.23
N ALA A 282 -14.90 -12.25 -64.35
CA ALA A 282 -14.95 -13.26 -65.39
C ALA A 282 -14.93 -12.58 -66.76
N ARG A 283 -14.08 -13.08 -67.65
CA ARG A 283 -14.04 -12.74 -69.07
C ARG A 283 -14.83 -13.76 -69.86
#